data_AF-A0A2H0S0Q0-F1
#
_entry.id   AF-A0A2H0S0Q0-F1
#
_cell.length_a   1.000
_cell.length_b   1.000
_cell.length_c   1.000
_cell.angle_alpha   90.00
_cell.angle_beta   90.00
_cell.angle_gamma   90.00
#
_symmetry.space_group_name_H-M   'P 1'
#
loop_
_entity.id
_entity.type
_entity.pdbx_description
1 polymer ?
#
loop_
_entity_poly.entity_id
_entity_poly.type
_entity_poly.pdbx_seq_one_letter_code
_entity_poly.pdbx_strand_id
1 'polypeptide(L)'
;MGIATRSRIQRTDAFAESYAELNEQQKDAVDTIEGPVMVIAGPGTGKTQVVALRTANILKKTQMRPSNILCLTFSTSGATAMRDRLKVF
;
A
#
# COMPACT_ATOMS: atom_id res chain seq x y z
N MET A 1 35.45 -3.45 -27.40
CA MET A 1 34.64 -2.39 -28.05
C MET A 1 33.19 -2.86 -28.07
N GLY A 2 32.33 -2.32 -27.20
CA GLY A 2 30.86 -2.51 -27.15
C GLY A 2 30.37 -3.91 -26.77
N ILE A 3 29.41 -4.16 -25.89
CA ILE A 3 28.45 -3.33 -25.15
C ILE A 3 28.05 -4.16 -23.92
N ALA A 4 28.17 -3.60 -22.72
CA ALA A 4 27.56 -4.17 -21.54
C ALA A 4 26.04 -4.11 -21.71
N THR A 5 25.41 -5.27 -21.92
CA THR A 5 23.95 -5.40 -21.93
C THR A 5 23.46 -4.95 -20.57
N ARG A 6 22.83 -3.77 -20.56
CA ARG A 6 22.30 -3.09 -19.37
C ARG A 6 21.48 -4.08 -18.53
N SER A 7 21.93 -4.23 -17.28
CA SER A 7 21.19 -4.75 -16.14
C SER A 7 19.69 -4.47 -16.28
N ARG A 8 18.92 -5.54 -16.41
CA ARG A 8 17.47 -5.56 -16.19
C ARG A 8 17.29 -5.41 -14.67
N ILE A 9 17.40 -4.18 -14.18
CA ILE A 9 17.22 -3.85 -12.76
C ILE A 9 15.91 -4.48 -12.31
N GLN A 10 16.00 -5.38 -11.34
CA GLN A 10 14.87 -6.02 -10.69
C GLN A 10 13.91 -4.91 -10.23
N ARG A 11 12.69 -4.85 -10.79
CA ARG A 11 11.60 -4.13 -10.11
C ARG A 11 11.31 -4.94 -8.85
N THR A 12 11.87 -4.52 -7.73
CA THR A 12 11.43 -4.98 -6.42
C THR A 12 9.92 -4.74 -6.33
N ASP A 13 9.14 -5.76 -5.99
CA ASP A 13 7.71 -5.60 -5.72
C ASP A 13 7.60 -4.88 -4.38
N ALA A 14 7.62 -3.54 -4.41
CA ALA A 14 7.62 -2.69 -3.22
C ALA A 14 6.44 -2.99 -2.27
N PHE A 15 5.32 -3.48 -2.83
CA PHE A 15 4.22 -4.00 -2.04
C PHE A 15 4.64 -5.25 -1.25
N ALA A 16 5.28 -6.23 -1.89
CA ALA A 16 5.68 -7.47 -1.24
C ALA A 16 6.68 -7.22 -0.11
N GLU A 17 7.64 -6.32 -0.31
CA GLU A 17 8.60 -5.90 0.72
C GLU A 17 7.88 -5.25 1.90
N SER A 18 7.04 -4.25 1.62
CA SER A 18 6.27 -3.54 2.65
C SER A 18 5.28 -4.44 3.38
N TYR A 19 4.71 -5.44 2.71
CA TYR A 19 3.78 -6.40 3.30
C TYR A 19 4.51 -7.42 4.19
N ALA A 20 5.74 -7.80 3.83
CA ALA A 20 6.55 -8.73 4.62
C ALA A 20 6.86 -8.18 6.03
N GLU A 21 7.03 -6.86 6.15
CA GLU A 21 7.31 -6.16 7.42
C GLU A 21 6.09 -6.05 8.36
N LEU A 22 4.88 -6.39 7.90
CA LEU A 22 3.68 -6.30 8.73
C LEU A 22 3.59 -7.44 9.75
N ASN A 23 3.08 -7.11 10.94
CA ASN A 23 2.65 -8.11 11.92
C ASN A 23 1.32 -8.78 11.51
N GLU A 24 0.91 -9.81 12.24
CA GLU A 24 -0.27 -10.60 11.92
C GLU A 24 -1.56 -9.76 11.90
N GLN A 25 -1.77 -8.88 12.89
CA GLN A 25 -2.98 -8.05 12.95
C GLN A 25 -3.02 -7.01 11.82
N GLN A 26 -1.87 -6.49 11.42
CA GLN A 26 -1.76 -5.58 10.28
C GLN A 26 -2.02 -6.30 8.96
N LYS A 27 -1.52 -7.53 8.79
CA LYS A 27 -1.79 -8.37 7.62
C LYS A 27 -3.27 -8.69 7.50
N ASP A 28 -3.91 -9.07 8.61
CA ASP A 28 -5.36 -9.32 8.67
C ASP A 28 -6.17 -8.10 8.18
N ALA A 29 -5.81 -6.90 8.65
CA ALA A 29 -6.43 -5.66 8.18
C ALA A 29 -6.19 -5.37 6.68
N VAL A 30 -5.01 -5.72 6.15
CA VAL A 30 -4.67 -5.55 4.72
C VAL A 30 -5.38 -6.57 3.84
N ASP A 31 -5.53 -7.81 4.30
CA ASP A 31 -6.11 -8.92 3.55
C ASP A 31 -7.63 -8.99 3.60
N THR A 32 -8.23 -8.38 4.62
CA THR A 32 -9.69 -8.20 4.70
C THR A 32 -10.13 -7.08 3.73
N ILE A 33 -10.27 -7.46 2.45
CA ILE A 33 -10.62 -6.54 1.35
C ILE A 33 -12.14 -6.40 1.13
N GLU A 34 -12.93 -7.34 1.65
CA GLU A 34 -14.39 -7.31 1.56
C GLU A 34 -15.03 -6.81 2.87
N GLY A 35 -16.13 -6.09 2.75
CA GLY A 35 -16.90 -5.60 3.91
C GLY A 35 -16.24 -4.47 4.72
N PRO A 36 -16.91 -4.03 5.80
CA PRO A 36 -16.41 -2.97 6.68
C PRO A 36 -15.30 -3.48 7.61
N VAL A 37 -14.24 -2.68 7.79
CA VAL A 37 -13.11 -2.97 8.68
C VAL A 37 -12.81 -1.75 9.55
N MET A 38 -12.63 -1.96 10.86
CA MET A 38 -12.24 -0.91 11.82
C MET A 38 -10.91 -1.27 12.47
N VAL A 39 -9.92 -0.39 12.34
CA VAL A 39 -8.59 -0.55 12.93
C VAL A 39 -8.42 0.42 14.10
N ILE A 40 -8.26 -0.11 15.31
CA ILE A 40 -7.95 0.68 16.51
C ILE A 40 -6.45 0.53 16.79
N ALA A 41 -5.68 1.63 16.75
CA ALA A 41 -4.25 1.55 17.03
C ALA A 41 -3.64 2.84 17.59
N GLY A 42 -2.68 2.67 18.51
CA GLY A 42 -1.93 3.76 19.15
C GLY A 42 -1.02 4.55 18.20
N PRO A 43 -0.41 5.66 18.65
CA PRO A 43 0.58 6.40 17.87
C PRO A 43 1.74 5.51 17.41
N GLY A 44 2.31 5.77 16.23
CA GLY A 44 3.49 5.05 15.72
C GLY A 44 3.27 3.62 15.21
N THR A 45 2.07 3.05 15.31
CA THR A 45 1.79 1.65 14.94
C THR A 45 1.62 1.37 13.45
N GLY A 46 2.02 2.29 12.57
CA GLY A 46 1.93 2.10 11.12
C GLY A 46 0.53 2.19 10.51
N LYS A 47 -0.45 2.82 11.17
CA LYS A 47 -1.84 2.98 10.65
C LYS A 47 -1.91 3.39 9.18
N THR A 48 -1.15 4.41 8.78
CA THR A 48 -1.13 4.90 7.40
C THR A 48 -0.57 3.86 6.43
N GLN A 49 0.44 3.10 6.83
CA GLN A 49 1.01 2.01 6.03
C GLN A 49 -0.02 0.90 5.79
N VAL A 50 -0.75 0.52 6.84
CA VAL A 50 -1.84 -0.48 6.74
C VAL A 50 -2.91 -0.03 5.76
N VAL A 51 -3.40 1.21 5.86
CA VAL A 51 -4.43 1.72 4.94
C VAL A 51 -3.91 1.76 3.49
N ALA A 52 -2.65 2.12 3.29
CA ALA A 52 -2.05 2.18 1.95
C ALA A 52 -1.88 0.78 1.33
N LEU A 53 -1.35 -0.18 2.10
CA LEU A 53 -1.21 -1.56 1.67
C LEU A 53 -2.57 -2.22 1.45
N ARG A 54 -3.57 -1.97 2.29
CA ARG A 54 -4.94 -2.46 2.07
C ARG A 54 -5.51 -1.93 0.76
N THR A 55 -5.32 -0.64 0.50
CA THR A 55 -5.76 -0.02 -0.76
C THR A 55 -5.06 -0.65 -1.96
N ALA A 56 -3.74 -0.84 -1.89
CA ALA A 56 -2.99 -1.53 -2.93
C ALA A 56 -3.45 -2.99 -3.10
N ASN A 57 -3.74 -3.71 -2.01
CA ASN A 57 -4.21 -5.08 -2.04
C ASN A 57 -5.59 -5.21 -2.70
N ILE A 58 -6.51 -4.28 -2.42
CA ILE A 58 -7.81 -4.20 -3.11
C ILE A 58 -7.58 -4.04 -4.62
N LEU A 59 -6.71 -3.11 -5.03
CA LEU A 59 -6.41 -2.88 -6.45
C LEU A 59 -5.70 -4.08 -7.11
N LYS A 60 -4.83 -4.80 -6.39
CA LYS A 60 -4.10 -5.97 -6.90
C LYS A 60 -4.98 -7.23 -6.99
N LYS A 61 -5.89 -7.44 -6.03
CA LYS A 61 -6.71 -8.66 -5.93
C LYS A 61 -8.08 -8.56 -6.63
N THR A 62 -8.53 -7.35 -6.97
CA THR A 62 -9.86 -7.13 -7.58
C THR A 62 -9.77 -6.42 -8.92
N GLN A 63 -10.89 -6.32 -9.64
CA GLN A 63 -11.01 -5.52 -10.86
C GLN A 63 -11.32 -4.03 -10.58
N MET A 64 -11.18 -3.60 -9.32
CA MET A 64 -11.49 -2.23 -8.92
C MET A 64 -10.48 -1.25 -9.54
N ARG A 65 -10.98 -0.16 -10.12
CA ARG A 65 -10.14 0.91 -10.65
C ARG A 65 -9.76 1.87 -9.52
N PRO A 66 -8.59 2.53 -9.56
CA PRO A 66 -8.21 3.54 -8.57
C PRO A 66 -9.26 4.65 -8.40
N SER A 67 -9.98 5.01 -9.48
CA SER A 67 -11.09 5.97 -9.46
C SER A 67 -12.28 5.57 -8.58
N ASN A 68 -12.38 4.30 -8.19
CA ASN A 68 -13.47 3.79 -7.36
C ASN A 68 -13.13 3.84 -5.87
N ILE A 69 -11.91 4.22 -5.50
CA ILE A 69 -11.44 4.29 -4.12
C ILE A 69 -11.34 5.75 -3.68
N LEU A 70 -12.01 6.08 -2.58
CA LEU A 70 -11.89 7.37 -1.91
C LEU A 70 -11.09 7.21 -0.61
N CYS A 71 -9.92 7.82 -0.55
CA CYS A 71 -9.12 7.93 0.69
C CYS A 71 -9.29 9.34 1.28
N LEU A 72 -9.74 9.43 2.53
CA LEU A 72 -9.92 10.69 3.25
C LEU A 72 -8.92 10.81 4.39
N THR A 73 -8.40 12.02 4.58
CA THR A 73 -7.48 12.38 5.67
C THR A 73 -7.86 13.73 6.24
N PHE A 74 -7.45 14.02 7.48
CA PHE A 74 -7.76 15.29 8.13
C PHE A 74 -7.09 16.51 7.47
N SER A 75 -5.88 16.34 6.92
CA SER A 75 -5.12 17.43 6.29
C SER A 75 -4.77 17.15 4.84
N THR A 76 -4.52 18.22 4.08
CA THR A 76 -3.99 18.14 2.71
C THR A 76 -2.62 17.45 2.66
N SER A 77 -1.76 17.70 3.64
CA SER A 77 -0.46 17.03 3.73
C SER A 77 -0.59 15.51 3.90
N GLY A 78 -1.58 15.05 4.70
CA GLY A 78 -1.90 13.63 4.83
C GLY A 78 -2.38 13.02 3.52
N ALA A 79 -3.24 13.74 2.79
CA ALA A 79 -3.75 13.28 1.50
C ALA A 79 -2.62 13.15 0.46
N THR A 80 -1.71 14.12 0.41
CA THR A 80 -0.54 14.09 -0.46
C THR A 80 0.39 12.92 -0.10
N ALA A 81 0.71 12.75 1.18
CA ALA A 81 1.56 11.65 1.64
C ALA A 81 0.95 10.27 1.34
N MET A 82 -0.36 10.12 1.51
CA MET A 82 -1.07 8.89 1.15
C MET A 82 -1.02 8.62 -0.35
N ARG A 83 -1.26 9.65 -1.17
CA ARG A 83 -1.19 9.55 -2.64
C ARG A 83 0.20 9.15 -3.11
N ASP A 84 1.24 9.78 -2.58
CA ASP A 84 2.62 9.50 -3.00
C ASP A 84 3.04 8.08 -2.60
N ARG A 85 2.60 7.60 -1.43
CA ARG A 85 2.82 6.23 -1.02
C ARG A 85 2.15 5.23 -1.96
N LEU A 86 0.91 5.48 -2.38
CA LEU A 86 0.19 4.60 -3.32
C LEU A 86 0.81 4.54 -4.72
N LYS A 87 1.60 5.55 -5.15
CA LYS A 87 2.30 5.51 -6.45
C LYS A 87 3.49 4.54 -6.47
N VAL A 88 3.95 4.11 -5.28
CA VAL A 88 5.08 3.19 -5.13
C VAL A 88 4.64 1.72 -5.22
N PHE A 89 3.36 1.44 -4.91
CA PHE A 89 2.77 0.10 -4.95
C PHE A 89 2.12 -0.19 -6.32
#